data_AF-A0A3D3BQP6-F1
#
_entry.id   AF-A0A3D3BQP6-F1
#
_cell.length_a   1.000
_cell.length_b   1.000
_cell.length_c   1.000
_cell.angle_alpha   90.00
_cell.angle_beta   90.00
_cell.angle_gamma   90.00
#
_symmetry.space_group_name_H-M   'P 1'
#
loop_
_entity.id
_entity.type
_entity.pdbx_description
1 polymer ?
#
loop_
_entity_poly.entity_id
_entity_poly.type
_entity_poly.pdbx_seq_one_letter_code
_entity_poly.pdbx_strand_id
1 'polypeptide(L)' 'MTVPDQTRPSGLSDSQLLAIDVLLTGGTHREAAGAAGVARTTVTEWVNHRSEIVRELERRH' A
#
# COMPACT_ATOMS: atom_id res chain seq x y z
N MET A 1 -7.41 21.96 13.56
CA MET A 1 -6.88 22.15 12.19
C MET A 1 -5.91 21.01 11.93
N THR A 2 -6.34 19.97 11.23
CA THR A 2 -5.47 18.83 10.89
C THR A 2 -4.63 19.26 9.69
N VAL A 3 -3.35 19.51 9.91
CA VAL A 3 -2.38 19.77 8.83
C VAL A 3 -2.42 18.58 7.87
N PRO A 4 -2.62 18.78 6.55
CA PRO A 4 -2.40 17.70 5.61
C PRO A 4 -0.90 17.49 5.56
N ASP A 5 -0.44 16.34 6.05
CA ASP A 5 0.93 15.90 5.90
C ASP A 5 1.24 15.78 4.40
N GLN A 6 1.92 16.79 3.86
CA GLN A 6 2.28 16.91 2.44
C GLN A 6 3.60 16.17 2.11
N THR A 7 4.04 15.24 2.96
CA THR A 7 5.23 14.42 2.72
C THR A 7 4.89 12.96 2.48
N ARG A 8 3.62 12.63 2.20
CA ARG A 8 3.29 11.30 1.70
C ARG A 8 3.70 11.20 0.23
N PRO A 9 4.58 10.25 -0.13
CA PRO A 9 4.74 9.92 -1.53
C PRO A 9 3.35 9.50 -2.03
N SER A 10 2.88 10.16 -3.09
CA SER A 10 1.77 9.70 -3.93
C SER A 10 0.39 9.50 -3.28
N GLY A 11 -0.05 10.33 -2.33
CA GLY A 11 -1.47 10.34 -1.89
C GLY A 11 -1.97 9.02 -1.26
N LEU A 12 -1.07 8.08 -1.01
CA LEU A 12 -1.35 6.78 -0.42
C LEU A 12 -1.48 6.92 1.09
N SER A 13 -2.48 6.26 1.66
CA SER A 13 -2.63 6.14 3.11
C SER A 13 -1.51 5.31 3.74
N ASP A 14 -1.29 5.48 5.04
CA ASP A 14 -0.23 4.77 5.77
C ASP A 14 -0.41 3.25 5.70
N SER A 15 -1.65 2.76 5.70
CA SER A 15 -1.98 1.35 5.47
C SER A 15 -1.57 0.87 4.08
N GLN A 16 -1.71 1.68 3.03
CA GLN A 16 -1.29 1.31 1.68
C GLN A 16 0.24 1.26 1.58
N LEU A 17 0.93 2.22 2.22
CA LEU A 17 2.39 2.23 2.27
C LEU A 17 2.93 0.99 3.00
N LEU A 18 2.34 0.61 4.15
CA LEU A 18 2.69 -0.62 4.87
C LEU A 18 2.45 -1.87 4.03
N ALA A 19 1.32 -1.95 3.32
CA ALA A 19 1.06 -3.07 2.42
C ALA A 19 2.12 -3.15 1.30
N ILE A 20 2.51 -2.02 0.72
CA ILE A 20 3.54 -1.93 -0.32
C ILE A 20 4.89 -2.41 0.21
N ASP A 21 5.31 -1.95 1.39
CA ASP A 21 6.60 -2.36 1.97
C ASP A 21 6.67 -3.89 2.19
N VAL A 22 5.56 -4.51 2.63
CA VAL A 22 5.50 -5.98 2.75
C VAL A 22 5.54 -6.66 1.39
N LEU A 23 4.84 -6.15 0.38
CA LEU A 23 4.89 -6.71 -0.97
C LEU A 23 6.29 -6.58 -1.60
N LEU A 24 7.00 -5.46 -1.37
CA LEU A 24 8.37 -5.23 -1.86
C LEU A 24 9.40 -6.17 -1.24
N THR A 25 9.20 -6.54 0.02
CA THR A 25 10.04 -7.53 0.70
C THR A 25 9.77 -8.97 0.25
N GLY A 26 8.88 -9.17 -0.73
CA GLY A 26 8.47 -10.48 -1.25
C GLY A 26 7.35 -11.13 -0.43
N GLY A 27 6.71 -10.39 0.47
CA GLY A 27 5.58 -10.86 1.25
C GLY A 27 4.31 -11.08 0.42
N THR A 28 3.40 -11.87 0.96
CA THR A 28 2.13 -12.19 0.31
C THR A 28 1.07 -11.12 0.59
N HIS A 29 0.03 -11.06 -0.25
CA HIS A 29 -1.14 -10.18 -0.03
C HIS A 29 -1.78 -10.36 1.36
N ARG A 30 -1.67 -11.54 1.97
CA ARG A 30 -2.19 -11.80 3.32
C ARG A 30 -1.34 -11.13 4.39
N GLU A 31 -0.02 -11.18 4.26
CA GLU A 31 0.90 -10.52 5.20
C GLU A 31 0.81 -9.00 5.06
N ALA A 32 0.74 -8.50 3.83
CA ALA A 32 0.52 -7.09 3.56
C ALA A 32 -0.78 -6.58 4.16
N ALA A 33 -1.86 -7.36 4.06
CA ALA A 33 -3.15 -7.04 4.68
C ALA A 33 -3.07 -7.01 6.21
N GLY A 34 -2.36 -7.97 6.80
CA GLY A 34 -2.12 -8.02 8.25
C GLY A 34 -1.33 -6.81 8.75
N ALA A 35 -0.27 -6.43 8.05
CA ALA A 35 0.53 -5.25 8.40
C ALA A 35 -0.24 -3.94 8.23
N ALA A 36 -1.06 -3.84 7.18
CA ALA A 36 -1.89 -2.68 6.89
C ALA A 36 -3.16 -2.58 7.75
N GLY A 37 -3.51 -3.64 8.50
CA GLY A 37 -4.73 -3.72 9.31
C GLY A 37 -6.02 -3.79 8.48
N VAL A 38 -5.96 -4.29 7.24
CA VAL A 38 -7.10 -4.39 6.32
C VAL A 38 -7.40 -5.84 5.94
N ALA A 39 -8.54 -6.06 5.28
CA ALA A 39 -8.85 -7.38 4.74
C ALA A 39 -7.92 -7.73 3.56
N ARG A 40 -7.60 -9.03 3.40
CA ARG A 40 -6.85 -9.52 2.23
C ARG A 40 -7.49 -9.11 0.91
N THR A 41 -8.82 -9.15 0.82
CA THR A 41 -9.58 -8.73 -0.38
C THR A 41 -9.32 -7.27 -0.72
N THR A 42 -9.18 -6.40 0.29
CA THR A 42 -8.82 -4.99 0.08
C THR A 42 -7.45 -4.84 -0.58
N VAL A 43 -6.45 -5.62 -0.15
CA VAL A 43 -5.12 -5.60 -0.78
C VAL A 43 -5.16 -6.19 -2.20
N THR A 44 -5.95 -7.23 -2.43
CA THR A 44 -6.19 -7.74 -3.79
C THR A 44 -6.82 -6.67 -4.69
N GLU A 45 -7.85 -5.97 -4.22
CA GLU A 45 -8.48 -4.85 -4.95
C GLU A 45 -7.48 -3.73 -5.24
N TRP A 46 -6.59 -3.44 -4.29
CA TRP A 46 -5.53 -2.45 -4.47
C TRP A 46 -4.58 -2.81 -5.60
N VAL A 47 -4.07 -4.04 -5.63
CA VAL A 47 -3.14 -4.48 -6.68
C VAL A 47 -3.83 -4.59 -8.04
N ASN A 48 -5.11 -4.96 -8.09
CA ASN A 48 -5.85 -5.13 -9.35
C ASN A 48 -6.46 -3.83 -9.91
N HIS A 49 -6.95 -2.94 -9.05
CA HIS A 49 -7.75 -1.78 -9.44
C HIS A 49 -7.11 -0.43 -9.09
N ARG A 50 -6.08 -0.38 -8.24
CA ARG A 50 -5.39 0.88 -7.90
C ARG A 50 -4.02 0.96 -8.55
N SER A 51 -3.98 1.66 -9.69
CA SER A 51 -2.76 1.94 -10.44
C SER A 51 -1.68 2.66 -9.62
N GLU A 52 -2.05 3.42 -8.59
CA GLU A 52 -1.09 4.14 -7.72
C GLU A 52 -0.22 3.18 -6.90
N ILE A 53 -0.80 2.09 -6.41
CA ILE A 53 -0.10 1.08 -5.61
C ILE A 53 0.83 0.27 -6.49
N VAL A 54 0.35 -0.16 -7.67
CA VAL A 54 1.18 -0.85 -8.67
C VAL A 54 2.34 0.04 -9.11
N ARG A 55 2.07 1.32 -9.41
CA ARG A 55 3.11 2.27 -9.80
C ARG A 55 4.16 2.47 -8.71
N GLU A 56 3.76 2.56 -7.44
CA GLU A 56 4.72 2.71 -6.34
C GLU A 56 5.51 1.42 -6.09
N LEU A 57 4.89 0.25 -6.27
CA LEU A 57 5.58 -1.04 -6.26
C LEU A 57 6.64 -1.09 -7.38
N GLU A 58 6.28 -0.80 -8.63
CA GLU A 58 7.21 -0.76 -9.76
C GLU A 58 8.31 0.30 -9.61
N ARG A 59 8.01 1.44 -8.97
CA ARG A 59 9.01 2.48 -8.69
C ARG A 59 10.04 2.05 -7.65
N ARG A 60 9.67 1.15 -6.73
CA ARG A 60 10.49 0.72 -5.59
C ARG A 60 11.12 -0.67 -5.75
N HIS A 61 10.62 -1.49 -6.67
CA HIS A 61 11.13 -2.81 -7.02
C HIS A 61 12.40 -2.72 -7.88
#